data_AF-A0A520W3M4-F1
#
_entry.id   AF-A0A520W3M4-F1
#
_cell.length_a   1.000
_cell.length_b   1.000
_cell.length_c   1.000
_cell.angle_alpha   90.00
_cell.angle_beta   90.00
_cell.angle_gamma   90.00
#
_symmetry.space_group_name_H-M   'P 1'
#
loop_
_entity.id
_entity.type
_entity.pdbx_description
1 polymer ?
#
loop_
_entity_poly.entity_id
_entity_poly.type
_entity_poly.pdbx_seq_one_letter_code
_entity_poly.pdbx_strand_id
1 'polypeptide(L)'
;MQHTLARLIDRARPFVFTTGIFFGLLTVSGCASRLPTAFPDTSTASDLDTSALGQIKRVLDNTLHATPLETTLWGIDVRSIDRNEQIYTNNPDMLLTPASTQKIITLAVASQALGWDDRFETTLFTN
;
A
#
# COMPACT_ATOMS: atom_id res chain seq x y z
N MET A 1 -12.85 7.15 47.04
CA MET A 1 -12.98 7.11 45.57
C MET A 1 -11.62 7.41 44.97
N GLN A 2 -10.87 6.36 44.60
CA GLN A 2 -9.53 6.51 44.02
C GLN A 2 -9.66 6.41 42.50
N HIS A 3 -9.59 7.55 41.80
CA HIS A 3 -9.47 7.57 40.35
C HIS A 3 -7.98 7.46 40.00
N THR A 4 -7.52 6.23 39.75
CA THR A 4 -6.19 5.96 39.19
C THR A 4 -6.20 6.37 37.71
N LEU A 5 -5.99 7.67 37.46
CA LEU A 5 -5.67 8.21 36.14
C LEU A 5 -4.17 8.06 35.90
N ALA A 6 -3.79 7.05 35.12
CA ALA A 6 -2.59 7.06 34.29
C ALA A 6 -2.56 5.75 33.47
N ARG A 7 -3.23 5.71 32.32
CA ARG A 7 -2.72 4.87 31.23
C ARG A 7 -1.56 5.64 30.60
N LEU A 8 -0.42 5.57 31.29
CA LEU A 8 0.88 5.77 30.69
C LEU A 8 0.91 4.98 29.38
N ILE A 9 1.31 5.65 28.32
CA ILE A 9 1.82 5.01 27.10
C ILE A 9 2.82 3.97 27.57
N ASP A 10 2.43 2.69 27.48
CA ASP A 10 3.26 1.56 27.84
C ASP A 10 4.34 1.41 26.78
N ARG A 11 5.40 2.22 26.94
CA ARG A 11 6.65 2.15 26.20
C ARG A 11 7.59 1.15 26.87
N ALA A 12 7.07 -0.01 27.27
CA ALA A 12 7.86 -1.08 27.87
C ALA A 12 7.32 -2.46 27.46
N ARG A 13 7.36 -2.76 26.16
CA ARG A 13 7.48 -4.16 25.73
C ARG A 13 8.96 -4.43 25.45
N PRO A 14 9.77 -4.83 26.45
CA PRO A 14 11.05 -5.42 26.14
C PRO A 14 10.79 -6.61 25.21
N PHE A 15 11.52 -6.64 24.12
CA PHE A 15 11.55 -7.71 23.13
C PHE A 15 12.16 -8.94 23.83
N VAL A 16 11.37 -9.62 24.67
CA VAL A 16 11.80 -10.84 25.34
C VAL A 16 11.68 -11.96 24.32
N PHE A 17 12.80 -12.21 23.65
CA PHE A 17 13.06 -13.41 22.87
C PHE A 17 13.14 -14.59 23.85
N THR A 18 11.98 -15.11 24.26
CA THR A 18 11.93 -16.36 25.02
C THR A 18 12.04 -17.51 24.02
N THR A 19 13.27 -17.97 23.84
CA THR A 19 13.62 -19.21 23.15
C THR A 19 12.91 -20.38 23.84
N GLY A 20 11.76 -20.78 23.29
CA GLY A 20 11.03 -21.97 23.69
C GLY A 20 11.07 -23.00 22.57
N ILE A 21 12.08 -23.86 22.56
CA ILE A 21 12.13 -25.06 21.72
C ILE A 21 11.04 -26.00 22.23
N PHE A 22 9.89 -26.03 21.54
CA PHE A 22 8.92 -27.12 21.68
C PHE A 22 9.00 -28.00 20.43
N PHE A 23 9.73 -29.09 20.58
CA PHE A 23 9.75 -30.21 19.65
C PHE A 23 8.42 -30.97 19.79
N GLY A 24 7.49 -30.72 18.87
CA GLY A 24 6.20 -31.40 18.81
C GLY A 24 5.96 -31.95 17.41
N LEU A 25 6.47 -33.15 17.15
CA LEU A 25 6.23 -33.90 15.92
C LEU A 25 4.78 -34.43 15.95
N LEU A 26 3.88 -33.82 15.18
CA LEU A 26 2.53 -34.33 14.92
C LEU A 26 2.27 -34.31 13.41
N THR A 27 2.49 -35.46 12.79
CA THR A 27 2.10 -35.76 11.42
C THR A 27 0.59 -35.95 11.35
N VAL A 28 -0.11 -35.01 10.71
CA VAL A 28 -1.46 -35.26 10.16
C VAL A 28 -1.39 -35.00 8.67
N SER A 29 -1.47 -36.11 7.92
CA SER A 29 -1.62 -36.12 6.48
C SER A 29 -3.01 -35.61 6.13
N GLY A 30 -3.11 -34.32 5.80
CA GLY A 30 -4.32 -33.67 5.31
C GLY A 30 -4.15 -33.29 3.85
N CYS A 31 -4.48 -34.20 2.93
CA CYS A 31 -4.73 -33.82 1.54
C CYS A 31 -6.09 -33.12 1.47
N ALA A 32 -6.10 -31.81 1.23
CA ALA A 32 -7.30 -31.09 0.80
C ALA A 32 -6.91 -30.01 -0.23
N SER A 33 -7.11 -30.36 -1.49
CA SER A 33 -7.39 -29.50 -2.64
C SER A 33 -6.56 -28.22 -2.80
N ARG A 34 -5.51 -28.31 -3.64
CA ARG A 34 -5.03 -27.13 -4.38
C ARG A 34 -6.19 -26.65 -5.26
N LEU A 35 -6.81 -25.54 -4.87
CA LEU A 35 -7.58 -24.73 -5.81
C LEU A 35 -6.59 -24.24 -6.87
N PRO A 36 -6.78 -24.55 -8.16
CA PRO A 36 -6.05 -23.84 -9.19
C PRO A 36 -6.68 -22.46 -9.28
N THR A 37 -6.12 -21.48 -8.56
CA THR A 37 -6.23 -20.08 -8.98
C THR A 37 -5.07 -19.78 -9.91
N ALA A 38 -4.89 -20.61 -10.93
CA ALA A 38 -4.18 -20.15 -12.11
C ALA A 38 -5.18 -19.26 -12.83
N PHE A 39 -5.05 -17.95 -12.68
CA PHE A 39 -5.56 -17.06 -13.70
C PHE A 39 -4.99 -17.57 -15.03
N PRO A 40 -5.81 -17.72 -16.08
CA PRO A 40 -5.28 -18.11 -17.36
C PRO A 40 -4.29 -17.02 -17.79
N ASP A 41 -2.99 -17.29 -17.63
CA ASP A 41 -1.92 -16.59 -18.34
C ASP A 41 -2.09 -16.93 -19.81
N THR A 42 -3.06 -16.27 -20.45
CA THR A 42 -3.14 -16.21 -21.90
C THR A 42 -2.08 -15.21 -22.31
N SER A 43 -0.83 -15.64 -22.22
CA SER A 43 0.34 -14.94 -22.75
C SER A 43 0.32 -15.06 -24.27
N THR A 44 -0.63 -14.34 -24.86
CA THR A 44 -0.59 -13.86 -26.24
C THR A 44 -0.20 -12.37 -26.19
N ALA A 45 0.74 -12.04 -25.31
CA ALA A 45 0.93 -10.73 -24.70
C ALA A 45 2.16 -9.97 -25.23
N SER A 46 2.76 -10.34 -26.37
CA SER A 46 4.04 -9.74 -26.75
C SER A 46 3.90 -8.52 -27.68
N ASP A 47 3.17 -8.66 -28.79
CA ASP A 47 3.13 -7.59 -29.80
C ASP A 47 1.99 -6.59 -29.58
N LEU A 48 0.81 -7.07 -29.17
CA LEU A 48 -0.34 -6.22 -28.86
C LEU A 48 -0.07 -5.34 -27.63
N ASP A 49 0.56 -5.90 -26.59
CA ASP A 49 0.91 -5.13 -25.39
C ASP A 49 2.00 -4.09 -25.70
N THR A 50 3.00 -4.41 -26.50
CA THR A 50 4.03 -3.43 -26.91
C THR A 50 3.40 -2.26 -27.68
N SER A 51 2.49 -2.55 -28.61
CA SER A 51 1.80 -1.51 -29.38
C SER A 51 0.86 -0.65 -28.52
N ALA A 52 0.13 -1.27 -27.59
CA ALA A 52 -0.78 -0.60 -26.65
C ALA A 52 -0.02 0.28 -25.65
N LEU A 53 1.07 -0.24 -25.06
CA LEU A 53 1.97 0.53 -24.20
C LEU A 53 2.57 1.72 -24.97
N GLY A 54 3.00 1.51 -26.21
CA GLY A 54 3.46 2.58 -27.09
C GLY A 54 2.39 3.64 -27.37
N GLN A 55 1.12 3.24 -27.49
CA GLN A 55 0.00 4.16 -27.64
C GLN A 55 -0.26 4.96 -26.36
N ILE A 56 -0.27 4.32 -25.18
CA ILE A 56 -0.44 5.00 -23.88
C ILE A 56 0.64 6.04 -23.68
N LYS A 57 1.91 5.67 -23.91
CA LYS A 57 3.04 6.59 -23.81
C LYS A 57 2.85 7.81 -24.71
N ARG A 58 2.47 7.61 -25.97
CA ARG A 58 2.26 8.70 -26.93
C ARG A 58 1.12 9.63 -26.51
N VAL A 59 0.01 9.07 -26.01
CA VAL A 59 -1.13 9.87 -25.54
C VAL A 59 -0.71 10.72 -24.33
N LEU A 60 -0.06 10.11 -23.32
CA LEU A 60 0.42 10.83 -22.14
C LEU A 60 1.43 11.92 -22.52
N ASP A 61 2.45 11.61 -23.30
CA ASP A 61 3.46 12.58 -23.71
C ASP A 61 2.83 13.77 -24.45
N ASN A 62 1.91 13.51 -25.39
CA ASN A 62 1.22 14.55 -26.15
C ASN A 62 0.31 15.41 -25.26
N THR A 63 -0.36 14.83 -24.26
CA THR A 63 -1.25 15.58 -23.37
C THR A 63 -0.47 16.41 -22.35
N LEU A 64 0.55 15.84 -21.73
CA LEU A 64 1.30 16.48 -20.63
C LEU A 64 2.14 17.66 -21.09
N HIS A 65 2.57 17.65 -22.35
CA HIS A 65 3.41 18.71 -22.95
C HIS A 65 2.66 19.56 -23.97
N ALA A 66 1.35 19.37 -24.14
CA ALA A 66 0.52 20.26 -24.96
C ALA A 66 0.29 21.59 -24.26
N THR A 67 0.04 22.63 -25.05
CA THR A 67 -0.38 23.94 -24.54
C THR A 67 -1.71 23.85 -23.79
N PRO A 68 -1.86 24.49 -22.61
CA PRO A 68 -0.94 25.41 -21.93
C PRO A 68 -0.05 24.76 -20.83
N LEU A 69 0.12 23.44 -20.87
CA LEU A 69 0.81 22.66 -19.85
C LEU A 69 2.31 22.50 -20.12
N GLU A 70 2.84 23.07 -21.21
CA GLU A 70 4.20 22.84 -21.69
C GLU A 70 5.31 23.25 -20.71
N THR A 71 4.98 24.13 -19.75
CA THR A 71 5.90 24.57 -18.67
C THR A 71 5.59 23.93 -17.32
N THR A 72 4.58 23.06 -17.24
CA THR A 72 4.17 22.40 -15.99
C THR A 72 5.17 21.30 -15.63
N LEU A 73 5.53 21.25 -14.35
CA LEU A 73 6.34 20.17 -13.79
C LEU A 73 5.44 19.00 -13.42
N TRP A 74 5.70 17.85 -14.04
CA TRP A 74 4.98 16.61 -13.81
C TRP A 74 5.89 15.57 -13.17
N GLY A 75 5.37 14.90 -12.13
CA GLY A 75 5.90 13.65 -11.59
C GLY A 75 4.83 12.57 -11.74
N ILE A 76 5.12 11.53 -12.53
CA ILE A 76 4.16 10.49 -12.92
C ILE A 76 4.86 9.13 -12.85
N ASP A 77 4.22 8.18 -12.17
CA ASP A 77 4.60 6.77 -12.16
C ASP A 77 3.32 5.92 -12.25
N VAL A 78 3.21 5.15 -13.33
CA VAL A 78 2.06 4.28 -13.61
C VAL A 78 2.54 2.83 -13.64
N ARG A 79 1.95 2.00 -12.80
CA ARG A 79 2.30 0.58 -12.65
C ARG A 79 1.06 -0.30 -12.72
N SER A 80 1.22 -1.48 -13.28
CA SER A 80 0.25 -2.58 -13.16
C SER A 80 0.49 -3.28 -11.82
N ILE A 81 -0.57 -3.40 -11.01
CA ILE A 81 -0.52 -4.02 -9.68
C ILE A 81 -0.47 -5.54 -9.79
N ASP A 82 -1.21 -6.11 -10.74
CA ASP A 82 -1.36 -7.53 -10.99
C ASP A 82 -0.15 -8.15 -11.70
N ARG A 83 0.42 -7.44 -12.70
CA ARG A 83 1.60 -7.90 -13.46
C ARG A 83 2.93 -7.40 -12.91
N ASN A 84 2.90 -6.48 -11.94
CA ASN A 84 4.09 -5.84 -11.37
C ASN A 84 4.98 -5.16 -12.45
N GLU A 85 4.35 -4.58 -13.46
CA GLU A 85 5.03 -3.94 -14.60
C GLU A 85 4.92 -2.42 -14.53
N GLN A 86 5.98 -1.72 -14.91
CA GLN A 86 5.97 -0.27 -15.10
C GLN A 86 5.42 0.06 -16.48
N ILE A 87 4.35 0.85 -16.53
CA ILE A 87 3.62 1.20 -17.76
C ILE A 87 4.13 2.52 -18.33
N TYR A 88 4.35 3.52 -17.47
CA TYR A 88 4.79 4.86 -17.86
C TYR A 88 5.42 5.59 -16.68
N THR A 89 6.48 6.37 -16.94
CA THR A 89 7.10 7.25 -15.96
C THR A 89 7.52 8.58 -16.57
N ASN A 90 7.35 9.66 -15.82
CA ASN A 90 7.90 10.99 -16.10
C ASN A 90 8.36 11.60 -14.77
N ASN A 91 9.66 11.88 -14.62
CA ASN A 91 10.29 12.39 -13.39
C ASN A 91 9.80 11.68 -12.09
N PRO A 92 9.87 10.34 -11.99
CA PRO A 92 9.24 9.59 -10.89
C PRO A 92 9.80 9.94 -9.51
N ASP A 93 11.06 10.36 -9.42
CA ASP A 93 11.74 10.71 -8.17
C ASP A 93 11.76 12.23 -7.89
N MET A 94 11.08 13.03 -8.71
CA MET A 94 11.02 14.47 -8.50
C MET A 94 10.17 14.83 -7.29
N LEU A 95 10.77 15.60 -6.37
CA LEU A 95 10.05 16.10 -5.21
C LEU A 95 9.10 17.23 -5.61
N LEU A 96 7.80 17.00 -5.43
CA LEU A 96 6.73 17.95 -5.67
C LEU A 96 5.93 18.19 -4.40
N THR A 97 5.21 19.31 -4.33
CA THR A 97 4.26 19.56 -3.23
C THR A 97 3.03 18.65 -3.41
N PRO A 98 2.76 17.71 -2.48
CA PRO A 98 1.72 16.69 -2.68
C PRO A 98 0.28 17.22 -2.50
N ALA A 99 0.11 18.39 -1.88
CA ALA A 99 -1.19 18.89 -1.46
C ALA A 99 -1.98 17.80 -0.69
N SER A 100 -3.23 17.53 -1.07
CA SER A 100 -4.05 16.54 -0.38
C SER A 100 -3.66 15.07 -0.64
N THR A 101 -2.79 14.76 -1.61
CA THR A 101 -2.32 13.36 -1.80
C THR A 101 -1.49 12.87 -0.61
N GLN A 102 -0.94 13.79 0.20
CA GLN A 102 -0.31 13.49 1.50
C GLN A 102 -1.24 12.68 2.42
N LYS A 103 -2.57 12.79 2.27
CA LYS A 103 -3.52 12.00 3.06
C LYS A 103 -3.37 10.49 2.85
N ILE A 104 -2.85 10.03 1.72
CA ILE A 104 -2.64 8.60 1.44
C ILE A 104 -1.63 8.02 2.43
N ILE A 105 -0.47 8.66 2.59
CA ILE A 105 0.54 8.18 3.54
C ILE A 105 0.09 8.38 5.00
N THR A 106 -0.63 9.48 5.30
CA THR A 106 -1.24 9.66 6.63
C THR A 106 -2.21 8.54 6.96
N LEU A 107 -3.08 8.14 6.02
CA LEU A 107 -4.01 7.02 6.19
C LEU A 107 -3.27 5.71 6.41
N ALA A 108 -2.27 5.40 5.58
CA ALA A 108 -1.51 4.16 5.68
C ALA A 108 -0.80 4.02 7.03
N VAL A 109 -0.19 5.12 7.51
CA VAL A 109 0.48 5.14 8.82
C VAL A 109 -0.54 5.10 9.95
N ALA A 110 -1.63 5.87 9.87
CA ALA A 110 -2.66 5.89 10.91
C ALA A 110 -3.34 4.52 11.06
N SER A 111 -3.67 3.84 9.96
CA SER A 111 -4.28 2.51 10.04
C SER A 111 -3.32 1.46 10.59
N GLN A 112 -2.02 1.56 10.31
CA GLN A 112 -1.01 0.70 10.93
C GLN A 112 -0.84 0.99 12.42
N ALA A 113 -0.88 2.27 12.82
CA ALA A 113 -0.62 2.69 14.20
C ALA A 113 -1.82 2.51 15.14
N LEU A 114 -3.02 2.82 14.67
CA LEU A 114 -4.26 2.80 15.46
C LEU A 114 -5.07 1.52 15.23
N GLY A 115 -4.90 0.88 14.08
CA GLY A 115 -5.80 -0.16 13.58
C GLY A 115 -6.97 0.41 12.79
N TRP A 116 -7.53 -0.40 11.89
CA TRP A 116 -8.68 -0.01 11.07
C TRP A 116 -9.97 0.19 11.88
N ASP A 117 -10.05 -0.40 13.06
CA ASP A 117 -11.22 -0.36 13.95
C ASP A 117 -11.11 0.65 15.09
N ASP A 118 -10.11 1.53 15.07
CA ASP A 118 -9.95 2.56 16.10
C ASP A 118 -11.18 3.50 16.16
N ARG A 119 -11.45 4.04 17.35
CA ARG A 119 -12.62 4.91 17.60
C ARG A 119 -12.20 6.10 18.45
N PHE A 120 -12.71 7.27 18.10
CA PHE A 120 -12.61 8.46 18.94
C PHE A 120 -13.69 8.42 20.02
N GLU A 121 -13.28 8.59 21.28
CA GLU A 121 -14.20 8.69 22.43
C GLU A 121 -14.38 10.13 22.87
N THR A 122 -15.63 10.54 23.10
CA THR A 122 -15.97 11.85 23.66
C THR A 122 -16.77 11.62 24.94
N THR A 123 -16.27 12.10 26.09
CA THR A 123 -16.91 11.92 27.41
C THR A 123 -17.25 13.27 28.04
N LEU A 124 -18.40 13.36 28.70
CA LEU A 124 -18.83 14.53 29.48
C LEU A 124 -18.84 14.19 30.98
N PHE A 125 -18.29 15.07 31.82
CA PHE A 125 -18.25 14.90 33.28
C PHE A 125 -19.09 15.99 33.96
N THR A 126 -19.77 15.63 35.06
CA THR A 126 -20.50 16.56 35.94
C THR A 126 -20.08 16.32 37.39
N ASN A 127 -20.22 17.37 38.22
CA ASN A 127 -20.08 17.31 39.66
C ASN A 127 -21.28 16.63 40.32
#